data_AF-A0A1B4FPP3-F1
#
_entry.id   AF-A0A1B4FPP3-F1
#
_cell.length_a   1.000
_cell.length_b   1.000
_cell.length_c   1.000
_cell.angle_alpha   90.00
_cell.angle_beta   90.00
_cell.angle_gamma   90.00
#
_symmetry.space_group_name_H-M   'P 1'
#
loop_
_entity.id
_entity.type
_entity.pdbx_description
1 polymer ?
#
loop_
_entity_poly.entity_id
_entity_poly.type
_entity_poly.pdbx_seq_one_letter_code
_entity_poly.pdbx_strand_id
1 'polypeptide(L)'
;MSKRILQIATAILAAVPVVTGALGMMGIHDPLYASLGVTLPADATLDSNLRFYAGVWFGLGLGAFYTIPNIERNGVLFRALWTMIFVGGIGRLISLVSLGAPFPPFIGFTVLEIVGAPLFVWWQARVAETAG
;
A
#
# COMPACT_ATOMS: atom_id res chain seq x y z
N MET A 1 -23.46 1.29 -6.82
CA MET A 1 -22.41 0.49 -6.14
C MET A 1 -22.51 0.71 -4.63
N SER A 2 -22.33 -0.33 -3.79
CA SER A 2 -22.55 -0.19 -2.34
C SER A 2 -21.36 0.50 -1.65
N LYS A 3 -21.63 1.65 -1.01
CA LYS A 3 -20.67 2.37 -0.13
C LYS A 3 -20.05 1.44 0.91
N ARG A 4 -20.86 0.56 1.52
CA ARG A 4 -20.42 -0.33 2.59
C ARG A 4 -19.38 -1.36 2.11
N ILE A 5 -19.51 -1.85 0.88
CA ILE A 5 -18.54 -2.78 0.31
C ILE A 5 -17.21 -2.06 0.07
N LEU A 6 -17.23 -0.84 -0.47
CA LEU A 6 -16.02 -0.04 -0.65
C LEU A 6 -15.31 0.25 0.69
N GLN A 7 -16.06 0.54 1.75
CA GLN A 7 -15.52 0.74 3.09
C GLN A 7 -14.84 -0.53 3.63
N ILE A 8 -15.49 -1.69 3.51
CA ILE A 8 -14.94 -2.97 3.96
C ILE A 8 -13.67 -3.32 3.16
N ALA A 9 -13.72 -3.19 1.83
CA ALA A 9 -12.56 -3.44 0.98
C ALA A 9 -11.40 -2.51 1.34
N THR A 10 -11.66 -1.21 1.54
CA THR A 10 -10.65 -0.24 1.96
C THR A 10 -10.09 -0.57 3.34
N ALA A 11 -10.92 -1.03 4.29
CA ALA A 11 -10.45 -1.43 5.62
C ALA A 11 -9.48 -2.61 5.56
N ILE A 12 -9.83 -3.65 4.78
CA ILE A 12 -8.98 -4.83 4.59
C ILE A 12 -7.67 -4.42 3.93
N LEU A 13 -7.74 -3.63 2.86
CA LEU A 13 -6.56 -3.20 2.13
C LEU A 13 -5.69 -2.23 2.93
N ALA A 14 -6.27 -1.35 3.75
CA ALA A 14 -5.53 -0.43 4.62
C ALA A 14 -4.81 -1.16 5.77
N ALA A 15 -5.30 -2.34 6.19
CA ALA A 15 -4.60 -3.16 7.17
C ALA A 15 -3.22 -3.62 6.67
N VAL A 16 -3.06 -3.86 5.37
CA VAL A 16 -1.79 -4.29 4.76
C VAL A 16 -0.67 -3.26 5.00
N PRO A 17 -0.77 -1.99 4.59
CA PRO A 17 0.25 -0.98 4.85
C PRO A 17 0.46 -0.69 6.33
N VAL A 18 -0.59 -0.77 7.16
CA VAL A 18 -0.43 -0.58 8.61
C VAL A 18 0.40 -1.71 9.22
N VAL A 19 0.07 -2.97 8.93
CA VAL A 19 0.80 -4.10 9.51
C VAL A 19 2.20 -4.20 8.92
N THR A 20 2.33 -4.18 7.60
CA THR A 20 3.64 -4.31 6.94
C THR A 20 4.53 -3.09 7.14
N GLY A 21 3.96 -1.88 7.22
CA GLY A 21 4.71 -0.68 7.59
C GLY A 21 5.20 -0.72 9.04
N ALA A 22 4.38 -1.21 9.98
CA ALA A 22 4.81 -1.39 11.37
C ALA A 22 5.92 -2.44 11.52
N LEU A 23 5.86 -3.54 10.76
CA LEU A 23 6.94 -4.53 10.70
C LEU A 23 8.21 -3.96 10.05
N GLY A 24 8.06 -3.24 8.93
CA GLY A 24 9.17 -2.61 8.22
C GLY A 24 9.89 -1.53 9.04
N MET A 25 9.24 -0.97 10.07
CA MET A 25 9.91 -0.08 11.04
C MET A 25 10.99 -0.78 11.86
N MET A 26 11.07 -2.12 11.82
CA MET A 26 12.21 -2.88 12.36
C MET A 26 13.47 -2.75 11.47
N GLY A 27 13.38 -2.12 10.30
CA GLY A 27 14.50 -1.77 9.44
C GLY A 27 15.19 -3.01 8.87
N ILE A 28 16.51 -3.10 9.02
CA ILE A 28 17.28 -4.27 8.57
C ILE A 28 16.94 -5.56 9.33
N HIS A 29 16.20 -5.47 10.43
CA HIS A 29 15.72 -6.61 11.23
C HIS A 29 14.26 -6.97 10.95
N ASP A 30 13.70 -6.56 9.81
CA ASP A 30 12.34 -6.92 9.41
C ASP A 30 12.15 -8.46 9.39
N PRO A 31 11.19 -9.00 10.18
CA PRO A 31 10.97 -10.43 10.29
C PRO A 31 10.48 -11.07 8.97
N LEU A 32 9.84 -10.30 8.09
CA LEU A 32 9.43 -10.79 6.77
C LEU A 32 10.66 -11.12 5.93
N TYR A 33 11.63 -10.21 5.84
CA TYR A 33 12.87 -10.44 5.10
C TYR A 33 13.70 -11.56 5.75
N ALA A 34 13.78 -11.59 7.08
CA ALA A 34 14.46 -12.67 7.80
C ALA A 34 13.83 -14.04 7.51
N SER A 35 12.50 -14.14 7.49
CA SER A 35 11.80 -15.41 7.18
C SER A 35 12.01 -15.91 5.75
N LEU A 36 12.35 -15.01 4.84
CA LEU A 36 12.70 -15.31 3.45
C LEU A 36 14.19 -15.64 3.26
N GLY A 37 14.97 -15.66 4.35
CA GLY A 37 16.42 -15.89 4.32
C GLY A 37 17.22 -14.72 3.75
N VAL A 38 16.61 -13.53 3.63
CA VAL A 38 17.27 -12.34 3.12
C VAL A 38 18.16 -11.76 4.22
N THR A 39 19.46 -11.69 3.95
CA THR A 39 20.43 -11.06 4.86
C THR A 39 20.77 -9.67 4.36
N LEU A 40 20.37 -8.65 5.11
CA LEU A 40 20.66 -7.26 4.79
C LEU A 40 21.98 -6.82 5.45
N PRO A 41 22.82 -6.02 4.76
CA PRO A 41 24.02 -5.44 5.36
C PRO A 41 23.69 -4.64 6.62
N ALA A 42 24.53 -4.77 7.65
CA ALA A 42 24.46 -3.94 8.86
C ALA A 42 24.99 -2.53 8.58
N ASP A 43 24.21 -1.74 7.84
CA ASP A 43 24.52 -0.38 7.44
C ASP A 43 23.44 0.60 7.93
N ALA A 44 23.87 1.67 8.61
CA ALA A 44 22.96 2.65 9.21
C ALA A 44 22.19 3.47 8.16
N THR A 45 22.76 3.68 6.97
CA THR A 45 22.10 4.41 5.88
C THR A 45 20.98 3.56 5.29
N LEU A 46 21.24 2.27 5.08
CA LEU A 46 20.23 1.31 4.63
C LEU A 46 19.10 1.16 5.67
N ASP A 47 19.44 0.96 6.94
CA ASP A 47 18.45 0.82 8.02
C ASP A 47 17.55 2.06 8.13
N SER A 48 18.16 3.25 8.11
CA SER A 48 17.42 4.52 8.16
C SER A 48 16.45 4.66 6.96
N ASN A 49 16.89 4.34 5.74
CA ASN A 49 16.05 4.39 4.55
C ASN A 49 14.88 3.40 4.62
N LEU A 50 15.14 2.16 5.03
CA LEU A 50 14.09 1.14 5.16
C LEU A 50 13.02 1.57 6.15
N ARG A 51 13.41 2.07 7.33
CA ARG A 51 12.48 2.57 8.34
C ARG A 51 11.69 3.78 7.85
N PHE A 52 12.34 4.70 7.13
CA PHE A 52 11.65 5.86 6.56
C PHE A 52 10.54 5.43 5.59
N TYR A 53 10.85 4.57 4.61
CA TYR A 53 9.86 4.08 3.65
C TYR A 53 8.75 3.27 4.34
N ALA A 54 9.09 2.43 5.32
CA ALA A 54 8.12 1.71 6.12
C ALA A 54 7.19 2.65 6.90
N GLY A 55 7.71 3.76 7.43
CA GLY A 55 6.92 4.79 8.10
C GLY A 55 5.99 5.56 7.19
N VAL A 56 6.46 5.93 6.00
CA VAL A 56 5.60 6.54 4.97
C VAL A 56 4.49 5.56 4.57
N TRP A 57 4.82 4.28 4.40
CA TRP A 57 3.85 3.23 4.08
C TRP A 57 2.83 3.01 5.20
N PHE A 58 3.28 2.98 6.46
CA PHE A 58 2.41 2.93 7.63
C PHE A 58 1.45 4.13 7.68
N GLY A 59 1.99 5.34 7.50
CA GLY A 59 1.19 6.57 7.47
C GLY A 59 0.17 6.59 6.33
N LEU A 60 0.52 6.06 5.16
CA LEU A 60 -0.40 5.87 4.04
C LEU A 60 -1.57 4.96 4.45
N GLY A 61 -1.30 3.86 5.15
CA GLY A 61 -2.33 2.97 5.68
C GLY A 61 -3.27 3.64 6.68
N LEU A 62 -2.73 4.45 7.59
CA LEU A 62 -3.54 5.26 8.51
C LEU A 62 -4.39 6.30 7.76
N GLY A 63 -3.81 6.95 6.75
CA GLY A 63 -4.53 7.87 5.87
C GLY A 63 -5.69 7.17 5.16
N ALA A 64 -5.50 5.93 4.71
CA ALA A 64 -6.56 5.14 4.10
C ALA A 64 -7.67 4.83 5.11
N PHE A 65 -7.34 4.41 6.34
CA PHE A 65 -8.33 4.21 7.41
C PHE A 65 -9.13 5.48 7.72
N TYR A 66 -8.46 6.63 7.74
CA TYR A 66 -9.10 7.93 7.96
C TYR A 66 -10.17 8.24 6.89
N THR A 67 -9.99 7.80 5.64
CA THR A 67 -10.98 8.04 4.59
C THR A 67 -12.29 7.27 4.80
N ILE A 68 -12.27 6.13 5.49
CA ILE A 68 -13.34 5.13 5.49
C ILE A 68 -14.70 5.67 5.96
N PRO A 69 -14.82 6.39 7.10
CA PRO A 69 -16.14 6.82 7.60
C PRO A 69 -16.91 7.70 6.61
N ASN A 70 -16.18 8.54 5.86
CA ASN A 70 -16.72 9.50 4.88
C ASN A 70 -16.08 9.29 3.50
N ILE A 71 -15.97 8.03 3.06
CA ILE A 71 -15.21 7.64 1.87
C ILE A 71 -15.73 8.31 0.59
N GLU A 72 -17.00 8.66 0.53
CA GLU A 72 -17.65 9.39 -0.56
C GLU A 72 -17.23 10.86 -0.61
N ARG A 73 -16.89 11.47 0.55
CA ARG A 73 -16.51 12.89 0.66
C ARG A 73 -14.99 13.08 0.57
N ASN A 74 -14.21 12.07 0.96
CA ASN A 74 -12.75 12.13 0.99
C ASN A 74 -12.07 11.83 -0.36
N GLY A 75 -12.70 12.18 -1.49
CA GLY A 75 -12.22 11.78 -2.81
C GLY A 75 -10.81 12.27 -3.16
N VAL A 76 -10.43 13.49 -2.74
CA VAL A 76 -9.08 14.04 -3.01
C VAL A 76 -8.00 13.21 -2.30
N LEU A 77 -8.14 13.00 -0.99
CA LEU A 77 -7.20 12.21 -0.21
C LEU A 77 -7.17 10.75 -0.69
N PHE A 78 -8.33 10.16 -0.95
CA PHE A 78 -8.41 8.79 -1.46
C PHE A 78 -7.66 8.62 -2.79
N ARG A 79 -7.83 9.55 -3.74
CA ARG A 79 -7.08 9.54 -5.00
C ARG A 79 -5.58 9.75 -4.81
N ALA A 80 -5.18 10.64 -3.90
CA ALA A 80 -3.77 10.86 -3.59
C ALA A 80 -3.11 9.59 -3.04
N LEU A 81 -3.76 8.92 -2.06
CA LEU A 81 -3.27 7.67 -1.48
C LEU A 81 -3.12 6.58 -2.55
N TRP A 82 -4.13 6.37 -3.39
CA TRP A 82 -4.07 5.38 -4.47
C TRP A 82 -3.07 5.73 -5.57
N THR A 83 -2.83 7.02 -5.83
CA THR A 83 -1.78 7.45 -6.76
C THR A 83 -0.39 7.12 -6.20
N MET A 84 -0.15 7.34 -4.90
CA MET A 84 1.10 6.94 -4.26
C MET A 84 1.30 5.42 -4.31
N ILE A 85 0.24 4.63 -4.06
CA ILE A 85 0.25 3.16 -4.20
C ILE A 85 0.60 2.77 -5.64
N PHE A 86 -0.04 3.38 -6.65
CA PHE A 86 0.22 3.11 -8.06
C PHE A 86 1.67 3.40 -8.46
N VAL A 87 2.22 4.54 -8.02
CA VAL A 87 3.64 4.89 -8.24
C VAL A 87 4.57 3.87 -7.56
N GLY A 88 4.22 3.40 -6.36
CA GLY A 88 4.93 2.30 -5.71
C GLY A 88 4.90 1.00 -6.53
N GLY A 89 3.75 0.67 -7.12
CA GLY A 89 3.59 -0.48 -8.02
C GLY A 89 4.47 -0.40 -9.27
N ILE A 90 4.70 0.80 -9.82
CA ILE A 90 5.67 0.99 -10.91
C ILE A 90 7.07 0.59 -10.44
N GLY A 91 7.47 0.97 -9.22
CA GLY A 91 8.72 0.52 -8.61
C GLY A 91 8.82 -1.00 -8.53
N ARG A 92 7.73 -1.68 -8.14
CA ARG A 92 7.67 -3.15 -8.13
C ARG A 92 7.79 -3.77 -9.51
N LEU A 93 7.17 -3.18 -10.53
CA LEU A 93 7.30 -3.64 -11.92
C LEU A 93 8.74 -3.50 -12.43
N ILE A 94 9.41 -2.39 -12.10
CA ILE A 94 10.83 -2.20 -12.43
C ILE A 94 11.66 -3.32 -11.80
N SER A 95 11.43 -3.61 -10.51
CA SER A 95 12.11 -4.72 -9.81
C SER A 95 11.81 -6.09 -10.43
N LEU A 96 10.57 -6.32 -10.85
CA LEU A 96 10.15 -7.58 -11.49
C LEU A 96 10.92 -7.82 -12.79
N VAL A 97 11.08 -6.76 -13.60
CA VAL A 97 11.79 -6.83 -14.88
C VAL A 97 13.31 -6.92 -14.67
N SER A 98 13.85 -6.24 -13.66
CA SER A 98 15.31 -6.16 -13.45
C SER A 98 15.89 -7.33 -12.66
N LEU A 99 15.16 -7.86 -11.68
CA LEU A 99 15.64 -8.89 -10.73
C LEU A 99 14.82 -10.19 -10.77
N GLY A 100 13.70 -10.19 -11.50
CA GLY A 100 12.81 -11.35 -11.61
C GLY A 100 11.66 -11.35 -10.61
N ALA A 101 10.91 -12.45 -10.58
CA ALA A 101 9.70 -12.58 -9.79
C ALA A 101 9.99 -12.56 -8.27
N PRO A 102 9.36 -11.65 -7.50
CA PRO A 102 9.40 -11.73 -6.05
C PRO A 102 8.53 -12.90 -5.57
N PHE A 103 8.59 -13.20 -4.28
CA PHE A 103 7.73 -14.22 -3.69
C PHE A 103 6.23 -13.90 -3.93
N PRO A 104 5.35 -14.92 -4.09
CA PRO A 104 4.06 -14.75 -4.75
C PRO A 104 3.11 -13.66 -4.20
N PRO A 105 2.98 -13.45 -2.87
CA PRO A 105 2.21 -12.34 -2.31
C PRO A 105 2.56 -10.96 -2.89
N PHE A 106 3.84 -10.71 -3.19
CA PHE A 106 4.28 -9.42 -3.74
C PHE A 106 3.85 -9.23 -5.19
N ILE A 107 3.65 -10.31 -5.95
CA ILE A 107 3.05 -10.26 -7.29
C ILE A 107 1.58 -9.83 -7.17
N GLY A 108 0.84 -10.41 -6.24
CA GLY A 108 -0.55 -10.03 -5.95
C GLY A 108 -0.69 -8.56 -5.59
N PHE A 109 0.20 -8.04 -4.73
CA PHE A 109 0.25 -6.62 -4.41
C PHE A 109 0.59 -5.76 -5.63
N THR A 110 1.53 -6.18 -6.48
CA THR A 110 1.86 -5.43 -7.71
C THR A 110 0.65 -5.30 -8.63
N VAL A 111 -0.12 -6.38 -8.81
CA VAL A 111 -1.37 -6.36 -9.59
C VAL A 111 -2.40 -5.41 -8.96
N LEU A 112 -2.56 -5.46 -7.64
CA LEU A 112 -3.45 -4.55 -6.91
C LEU A 112 -3.01 -3.09 -7.02
N GLU A 113 -1.71 -2.81 -6.96
CA GLU A 113 -1.17 -1.46 -7.05
C GLU A 113 -1.35 -0.88 -8.45
N ILE A 114 -1.14 -1.67 -9.50
CA ILE A 114 -1.21 -1.21 -10.90
C ILE A 114 -2.64 -1.20 -11.44
N VAL A 115 -3.38 -2.29 -11.25
CA VAL A 115 -4.74 -2.46 -11.79
C VAL A 115 -5.79 -2.07 -10.76
N GLY A 116 -5.58 -2.44 -9.49
CA GLY A 116 -6.51 -2.09 -8.43
C GLY A 116 -6.59 -0.59 -8.18
N ALA A 117 -5.48 0.16 -8.20
CA ALA A 117 -5.51 1.60 -7.97
C ALA A 117 -6.49 2.38 -8.86
N PRO A 118 -6.43 2.29 -10.21
CA PRO A 118 -7.39 2.97 -11.07
C PRO A 118 -8.83 2.47 -10.85
N LEU A 119 -9.02 1.16 -10.59
CA LEU A 119 -10.34 0.58 -10.33
C LEU A 119 -10.96 1.11 -9.03
N PHE A 120 -10.19 1.20 -7.95
CA PHE A 120 -10.66 1.70 -6.66
C PHE A 120 -10.95 3.20 -6.72
N VAL A 121 -10.12 3.98 -7.42
CA VAL A 121 -10.38 5.41 -7.67
C VAL A 121 -11.69 5.59 -8.44
N TRP A 122 -11.90 4.80 -9.50
CA TRP A 122 -13.15 4.83 -10.26
C TRP A 122 -14.36 4.42 -9.42
N TRP A 123 -14.23 3.37 -8.60
CA TRP A 123 -15.30 2.93 -7.71
C TRP A 123 -15.65 3.99 -6.66
N GLN A 124 -14.66 4.64 -6.05
CA GLN A 124 -14.89 5.73 -5.11
C GLN A 124 -15.63 6.90 -5.79
N ALA A 125 -15.26 7.26 -7.02
CA ALA A 125 -15.96 8.30 -7.78
C ALA A 125 -17.44 7.98 -8.01
N ARG A 126 -17.77 6.73 -8.37
CA ARG A 126 -19.16 6.26 -8.53
C ARG A 126 -19.95 6.33 -7.22
N VAL A 127 -19.32 5.98 -6.10
CA VAL A 127 -19.94 6.07 -4.77
C VAL A 127 -20.19 7.54 -4.38
N ALA A 128 -19.25 8.44 -4.68
CA ALA A 128 -19.38 9.88 -4.43
C ALA A 128 -20.55 10.49 -5.22
N GLU A 129 -20.69 10.14 -6.50
CA GLU A 129 -21.80 10.62 -7.34
C GLU A 129 -23.17 10.15 -6.88
N THR A 130 -23.27 8.96 -6.29
CA THR A 130 -24.56 8.43 -5.80
C THR A 130 -24.95 9.04 -4.44
N ALA A 131 -24.01 9.71 -3.76
CA ALA A 131 -24.21 10.28 -2.43
C ALA A 131 -24.47 11.80 -2.43
N GLY A 132 -24.30 12.45 -3.59
CA GLY A 132 -24.69 13.85 -3.84
C GLY A 132 -26.10 13.93 -4.39
#